data_AF-A0A316ML45-F1
#
_entry.id   AF-A0A316ML45-F1
#
_cell.length_a   1.000
_cell.length_b   1.000
_cell.length_c   1.000
_cell.angle_alpha   90.00
_cell.angle_beta   90.00
_cell.angle_gamma   90.00
#
_symmetry.space_group_name_H-M   'P 1'
#
loop_
_entity.id
_entity.type
_entity.pdbx_description
1 polymer ?
#
loop_
_entity_poly.entity_id
_entity_poly.type
_entity_poly.pdbx_seq_one_letter_code
_entity_poly.pdbx_strand_id
1 'polypeptide(L)'
;MTSVDLANLPDASFAPQSTAEIEAAVITAYERLTGVTLQPADPVRLFLESLAYTLSVQNSLIDLAGKQNLLAYARGAHLDHLGALMGIARIPAQPARVMLRFSVPEALDFIVPIPAGTRAATRDGAIIFATAAATEIPAGELAADAAAFCPMPGAAATGLVPGQIMELLDRLPWVSGVSNISVSSDGADVEDDERLRGRIRLAPESFTVAGSSGAYEARVLAVSADIQAVTVTTPSPGVVDIRFVLTGGELPDEAMCEVVREALHAEKVRPLTDLVQVGAPDVVEYAVTGRWYPRRADAALLTGVTAAVERALEEYRLWQRSQPGRDINPTRLISLLEQAGAKRVELDSPAFTPLSATQIARETSLELAFGGLEDE
;
A
#
# COMPACT_ATOMS: atom_id res chain seq x y z
N MET A 1 11.75 -1.91 13.90
CA MET A 1 12.23 -1.00 14.97
C MET A 1 11.02 -0.37 15.64
N THR A 2 11.03 -0.11 16.96
CA THR A 2 9.94 0.64 17.62
C THR A 2 10.12 2.13 17.34
N SER A 3 9.25 2.70 16.50
CA SER A 3 9.30 4.12 16.14
C SER A 3 8.97 5.01 17.33
N VAL A 4 9.85 5.96 17.68
CA VAL A 4 9.64 6.95 18.76
C VAL A 4 8.46 7.87 18.41
N ASP A 5 7.55 8.09 19.36
CA ASP A 5 6.39 8.98 19.19
C ASP A 5 6.84 10.45 19.24
N LEU A 6 6.70 11.16 18.11
CA LEU A 6 7.14 12.55 17.96
C LEU A 6 6.30 13.52 18.81
N ALA A 7 5.04 13.17 19.12
CA ALA A 7 4.17 14.02 19.94
C ALA A 7 4.55 14.02 21.42
N ASN A 8 5.27 12.99 21.86
CA ASN A 8 5.67 12.77 23.26
C ASN A 8 7.14 13.12 23.53
N LEU A 9 7.81 13.80 22.60
CA LEU A 9 9.17 14.28 22.84
C LEU A 9 9.17 15.43 23.88
N PRO A 10 10.20 15.51 24.74
CA PRO A 10 10.36 16.66 25.63
C PRO A 10 10.52 17.95 24.82
N ASP A 11 10.02 19.07 25.34
CA ASP A 11 10.11 20.34 24.61
C ASP A 11 11.57 20.76 24.40
N ALA A 12 11.92 21.08 23.15
CA ALA A 12 13.22 21.61 22.78
C ALA A 12 13.18 23.14 22.83
N SER A 13 14.13 23.78 23.52
CA SER A 13 14.30 25.23 23.48
C SER A 13 15.70 25.61 23.00
N PHE A 14 15.77 26.64 22.17
CA PHE A 14 17.01 27.12 21.54
C PHE A 14 17.41 28.53 22.01
N ALA A 15 16.51 29.23 22.70
CA ALA A 15 16.79 30.53 23.30
C ALA A 15 15.88 30.80 24.52
N PRO A 16 16.30 31.62 25.50
CA PRO A 16 15.47 31.98 26.65
C PRO A 16 14.12 32.57 26.23
N GLN A 17 13.02 32.05 26.78
CA GLN A 17 11.65 32.49 26.45
C GLN A 17 11.02 33.38 27.52
N SER A 18 11.58 33.40 28.74
CA SER A 18 11.04 34.21 29.83
C SER A 18 11.48 35.67 29.68
N THR A 19 10.52 36.53 29.32
CA THR A 19 10.75 37.98 29.19
C THR A 19 11.26 38.59 30.50
N ALA A 20 10.73 38.13 31.64
CA ALA A 20 11.13 38.59 32.96
C ALA A 20 12.59 38.20 33.30
N GLU A 21 13.01 36.99 32.91
CA GLU A 21 14.41 36.57 33.12
C GLU A 21 15.36 37.33 32.20
N ILE A 22 14.96 37.62 30.96
CA ILE A 22 15.75 38.42 30.02
C ILE A 22 15.89 39.86 30.53
N GLU A 23 14.79 40.48 30.98
CA GLU A 23 14.80 41.81 31.57
C GLU A 23 15.70 41.86 32.81
N ALA A 24 15.51 40.92 33.73
CA ALA A 24 16.33 40.82 34.93
C ALA A 24 17.81 40.64 34.58
N ALA A 25 18.14 39.81 33.57
CA ALA A 25 19.51 39.60 33.13
C ALA A 25 20.14 40.88 32.54
N VAL A 26 19.40 41.63 31.72
CA VAL A 26 19.89 42.90 31.12
C VAL A 26 20.14 43.94 32.20
N ILE A 27 19.19 44.14 33.12
CA ILE A 27 19.31 45.11 34.22
C ILE A 27 20.47 44.71 35.14
N THR A 28 20.49 43.46 35.60
CA THR A 28 21.54 42.96 36.50
C THR A 28 22.93 43.07 35.87
N ALA A 29 23.05 42.82 34.55
CA ALA A 29 24.30 42.99 33.84
C ALA A 29 24.79 44.45 33.87
N TYR A 30 23.88 45.42 33.66
CA TYR A 30 24.20 46.84 33.72
C TYR A 30 24.59 47.30 35.13
N GLU A 31 23.81 46.94 36.15
CA GLU A 31 24.07 47.33 37.54
C GLU A 31 25.42 46.78 38.02
N ARG A 32 25.74 45.54 37.65
CA ARG A 32 27.03 44.92 37.97
C ARG A 32 28.22 45.62 37.32
N LEU A 33 28.07 46.10 36.08
CA LEU A 33 29.16 46.78 35.35
C LEU A 33 29.37 48.21 35.82
N THR A 34 28.29 48.90 36.21
CA THR A 34 28.33 50.32 36.59
C THR A 34 28.40 50.56 38.09
N GLY A 35 28.04 49.56 38.91
CA GLY A 35 27.92 49.68 40.36
C GLY A 35 26.71 50.50 40.82
N VAL A 36 25.80 50.86 39.91
CA VAL A 36 24.63 51.70 40.20
C VAL A 36 23.36 50.84 40.20
N THR A 37 22.54 50.97 41.24
CA THR A 37 21.21 50.34 41.32
C THR A 37 20.16 51.23 40.65
N LEU A 38 19.39 50.66 39.74
CA LEU A 38 18.38 51.36 38.94
C LEU A 38 16.97 51.22 39.55
N GLN A 39 16.32 52.36 39.79
CA GLN A 39 14.93 52.43 40.23
C GLN A 39 13.95 52.26 39.06
N PRO A 40 12.70 51.83 39.31
CA PRO A 40 11.71 51.59 38.25
C PRO A 40 11.43 52.76 37.31
N ALA A 41 11.57 54.01 37.77
CA ALA A 41 11.30 55.21 36.98
C ALA A 41 12.56 55.82 36.33
N ASP A 42 13.74 55.20 36.47
CA ASP A 42 14.97 55.76 35.92
C ASP A 42 14.97 55.67 34.39
N PRO A 43 15.31 56.77 33.66
CA PRO A 43 15.34 56.77 32.19
C PRO A 43 16.24 55.69 31.60
N VAL A 44 17.35 55.37 32.27
CA VAL A 44 18.28 54.30 31.87
C VAL A 44 17.59 52.94 31.95
N ARG A 45 16.82 52.69 33.01
CA ARG A 45 16.07 51.44 33.17
C ARG A 45 15.03 51.27 32.08
N LEU A 46 14.24 52.32 31.81
CA LEU A 46 13.23 52.31 30.74
C LEU A 46 13.88 52.03 29.37
N PHE A 47 15.08 52.56 29.12
CA PHE A 47 15.84 52.25 27.91
C PHE A 47 16.29 50.78 27.88
N LEU A 48 16.83 50.25 28.99
CA LEU A 48 17.22 48.84 29.09
C LEU A 48 16.03 47.89 28.94
N GLU A 49 14.85 48.26 29.44
CA GLU A 49 13.60 47.50 29.25
C GLU A 49 13.21 47.43 27.76
N SER A 50 13.41 48.51 27.00
CA SER A 50 13.20 48.49 25.53
C SER A 50 14.17 47.55 24.80
N LEU A 51 15.41 47.45 25.29
CA LEU A 51 16.40 46.49 24.77
C LEU A 51 16.03 45.06 25.16
N ALA A 52 15.63 44.82 26.40
CA ALA A 52 15.18 43.51 26.88
C ALA A 52 13.95 43.02 26.10
N TYR A 53 13.02 43.91 25.79
CA TYR A 53 11.89 43.61 24.91
C TYR A 53 12.36 43.17 23.51
N THR A 54 13.27 43.93 22.90
CA THR A 54 13.81 43.60 21.57
C THR A 54 14.55 42.26 21.57
N LEU A 55 15.35 42.00 22.62
CA LEU A 55 16.02 40.72 22.83
C LEU A 55 15.04 39.56 23.04
N SER A 56 13.94 39.80 23.74
CA SER A 56 12.90 38.79 23.94
C SER A 56 12.25 38.39 22.61
N VAL A 57 11.92 39.38 21.77
CA VAL A 57 11.40 39.12 20.41
C VAL A 57 12.42 38.35 19.56
N GLN A 58 13.70 38.74 19.61
CA GLN A 58 14.74 37.99 18.90
C GLN A 58 14.89 36.56 19.40
N ASN A 59 14.88 36.33 20.71
CA ASN A 59 14.96 34.98 21.28
C ASN A 59 13.76 34.13 20.87
N SER A 60 12.55 34.69 20.81
CA SER A 60 11.39 33.96 20.29
C SER A 60 11.55 33.60 18.81
N LEU A 61 12.14 34.48 17.99
CA LEU A 61 12.45 34.16 16.59
C LEU A 61 13.54 33.08 16.45
N ILE A 62 14.58 33.12 17.29
CA ILE A 62 15.64 32.11 17.32
C ILE A 62 15.07 30.75 17.74
N ASP A 63 14.23 30.70 18.77
CA ASP A 63 13.58 29.48 19.23
C ASP A 63 12.68 28.88 18.16
N LEU A 64 11.87 29.72 17.51
CA LEU A 64 11.05 29.31 16.37
C LEU A 64 11.92 28.76 15.24
N ALA A 65 12.98 29.46 14.84
CA ALA A 65 13.87 29.02 13.77
C ALA A 65 14.57 27.69 14.10
N GLY A 66 15.01 27.52 15.36
CA GLY A 66 15.58 26.27 15.86
C GLY A 66 14.57 25.12 15.78
N LYS A 67 13.36 25.34 16.29
CA LYS A 67 12.25 24.37 16.24
C LYS A 67 11.90 23.98 14.80
N GLN A 68 11.88 24.92 13.85
CA GLN A 68 11.57 24.60 12.45
C GLN A 68 12.55 23.63 11.78
N ASN A 69 13.74 23.41 12.36
CA ASN A 69 14.69 22.39 11.88
C ASN A 69 14.43 20.99 12.44
N LEU A 70 13.52 20.84 13.40
CA LEU A 70 13.15 19.57 14.00
C LEU A 70 11.84 19.07 13.40
N LEU A 71 11.81 17.81 12.96
CA LEU A 71 10.64 17.21 12.29
C LEU A 71 9.35 17.32 13.13
N ALA A 72 9.45 17.20 14.46
CA ALA A 72 8.31 17.30 15.37
C ALA A 72 7.62 18.68 15.35
N TYR A 73 8.34 19.75 15.01
CA TYR A 73 7.84 21.12 15.10
C TYR A 73 7.70 21.82 13.74
N ALA A 74 8.46 21.39 12.74
CA ALA A 74 8.54 22.03 11.43
C ALA A 74 7.16 22.14 10.75
N ARG A 75 6.86 23.26 10.08
CA ARG A 75 5.60 23.50 9.38
C ARG A 75 5.83 24.13 8.00
N GLY A 76 4.85 23.98 7.11
CA GLY A 76 4.88 24.55 5.76
C GLY A 76 6.18 24.25 5.02
N ALA A 77 6.80 25.29 4.45
CA ALA A 77 8.01 25.15 3.63
C ALA A 77 9.19 24.50 4.38
N HIS A 78 9.34 24.72 5.68
CA HIS A 78 10.41 24.09 6.46
C HIS A 78 10.22 22.56 6.53
N LEU A 79 8.98 22.11 6.73
CA LEU A 79 8.65 20.68 6.70
C LEU A 79 8.86 20.08 5.30
N ASP A 80 8.53 20.83 4.25
CA ASP A 80 8.76 20.40 2.86
C ASP A 80 10.25 20.20 2.58
N HIS A 81 11.11 21.10 3.08
CA HIS A 81 12.56 20.95 2.96
C HIS A 81 13.11 19.78 3.76
N LEU A 82 12.60 19.52 4.97
CA LEU A 82 12.94 18.31 5.73
C LEU A 82 12.50 17.03 5.00
N GLY A 83 11.34 17.05 4.35
CA GLY A 83 10.87 15.94 3.54
C GLY A 83 11.75 15.69 2.31
N ALA A 84 12.22 16.76 1.66
CA ALA A 84 13.10 16.66 0.51
C ALA A 84 14.41 15.93 0.82
N LEU A 85 14.97 16.10 2.03
CA LEU A 85 16.16 15.33 2.49
C LEU A 85 15.92 13.82 2.50
N MET A 86 14.67 13.40 2.70
CA MET A 86 14.25 11.99 2.74
C MET A 86 13.61 11.53 1.42
N GLY A 87 13.66 12.33 0.36
CA GLY A 87 13.03 12.04 -0.92
C GLY A 87 11.49 12.10 -0.91
N ILE A 88 10.90 12.73 0.11
CA ILE A 88 9.44 12.87 0.25
C ILE A 88 9.02 14.29 -0.15
N ALA A 89 8.09 14.37 -1.09
CA ALA A 89 7.41 15.62 -1.46
C ALA A 89 5.95 15.64 -0.99
N ARG A 90 5.46 16.84 -0.68
CA ARG A 90 4.06 17.09 -0.36
C ARG A 90 3.19 16.77 -1.57
N ILE A 91 2.09 16.05 -1.32
CA ILE A 91 1.14 15.73 -2.38
C ILE A 91 0.33 16.99 -2.73
N PRO A 92 0.32 17.43 -4.00
CA PRO A 92 -0.48 18.58 -4.43
C PRO A 92 -1.97 18.23 -4.42
N ALA A 93 -2.82 19.27 -4.46
CA ALA A 93 -4.26 19.09 -4.63
C ALA A 93 -4.58 18.32 -5.92
N GLN A 94 -5.62 17.48 -5.86
CA GLN A 94 -6.04 16.61 -6.95
C GLN A 94 -7.39 17.05 -7.51
N PRO A 95 -7.60 16.98 -8.84
CA PRO A 95 -8.87 17.30 -9.46
C PRO A 95 -9.89 16.17 -9.24
N ALA A 96 -11.13 16.54 -8.94
CA ALA A 96 -12.23 15.58 -8.91
C ALA A 96 -12.53 15.03 -10.30
N ARG A 97 -12.86 13.74 -10.39
CA ARG A 97 -13.27 13.05 -11.62
C ARG A 97 -14.73 12.62 -11.57
N VAL A 98 -15.38 12.58 -12.73
CA VAL A 98 -16.77 12.17 -12.88
C VAL A 98 -17.03 11.61 -14.28
N MET A 99 -18.03 10.74 -14.42
CA MET A 99 -18.56 10.34 -15.73
C MET A 99 -19.76 11.21 -16.09
N LEU A 100 -19.68 11.87 -17.24
CA LEU A 100 -20.75 12.68 -17.82
C LEU A 100 -21.41 11.92 -18.97
N ARG A 101 -22.73 11.89 -18.99
CA ARG A 101 -23.52 11.40 -20.10
C ARG A 101 -24.02 12.58 -20.92
N PHE A 102 -23.67 12.61 -22.19
CA PHE A 102 -24.19 13.54 -23.18
C PHE A 102 -25.32 12.87 -23.94
N SER A 103 -26.39 13.61 -24.22
CA SER A 103 -27.60 13.07 -24.85
C SER A 103 -28.00 13.88 -26.08
N VAL A 104 -28.62 13.21 -27.05
CA VAL A 104 -29.27 13.81 -28.22
C VAL A 104 -30.79 13.63 -28.11
N PRO A 105 -31.61 14.52 -28.70
CA PRO A 105 -33.07 14.46 -28.54
C PRO A 105 -33.71 13.28 -29.30
N GLU A 106 -33.06 12.82 -30.39
CA GLU A 106 -33.47 11.69 -31.21
C GLU A 106 -32.24 10.96 -31.75
N ALA A 107 -32.41 9.70 -32.16
CA ALA A 107 -31.32 8.90 -32.71
C ALA A 107 -30.94 9.40 -34.11
N LEU A 108 -29.70 9.85 -34.27
CA LEU A 108 -29.18 10.41 -35.52
C LEU A 108 -28.49 9.33 -36.36
N ASP A 109 -28.50 9.47 -37.68
CA ASP A 109 -27.89 8.53 -38.63
C ASP A 109 -26.39 8.79 -38.86
N PHE A 110 -25.81 9.78 -38.18
CA PHE A 110 -24.39 10.12 -38.19
C PHE A 110 -23.82 10.23 -36.76
N ILE A 111 -22.50 10.18 -36.66
CA ILE A 111 -21.77 10.28 -35.40
C ILE A 111 -21.72 11.74 -34.93
N VAL A 112 -22.02 11.99 -33.65
CA VAL A 112 -21.91 13.33 -33.05
C VAL A 112 -20.65 13.42 -32.19
N PRO A 113 -19.65 14.24 -32.57
CA PRO A 113 -18.41 14.37 -31.81
C PRO A 113 -18.57 15.29 -30.59
N ILE A 114 -17.97 14.88 -29.48
CA ILE A 114 -17.83 15.61 -28.22
C ILE A 114 -16.33 15.87 -28.03
N PRO A 115 -15.83 17.07 -28.33
CA PRO A 115 -14.41 17.41 -28.19
C PRO A 115 -13.93 17.26 -26.74
N ALA A 116 -12.65 16.94 -26.59
CA ALA A 116 -11.96 17.06 -25.29
C ALA A 116 -12.03 18.51 -24.81
N GLY A 117 -12.21 18.70 -23.50
CA GLY A 117 -12.32 20.02 -22.89
C GLY A 117 -13.73 20.63 -22.91
N THR A 118 -14.75 19.91 -23.41
CA THR A 118 -16.15 20.33 -23.32
C THR A 118 -16.57 20.48 -21.86
N ARG A 119 -17.12 21.65 -21.49
CA ARG A 119 -17.42 22.01 -20.11
C ARG A 119 -18.89 21.80 -19.72
N ALA A 120 -19.09 21.17 -18.57
CA ALA A 120 -20.38 21.03 -17.90
C ALA A 120 -20.29 21.53 -16.45
N ALA A 121 -21.35 22.17 -15.95
CA ALA A 121 -21.38 22.77 -14.63
C ALA A 121 -22.55 22.29 -13.77
N THR A 122 -22.42 22.51 -12.47
CA THR A 122 -23.53 22.44 -11.52
C THR A 122 -24.55 23.54 -11.78
N ARG A 123 -25.80 23.37 -11.32
CA ARG A 123 -26.90 24.33 -11.56
C ARG A 123 -26.64 25.76 -11.06
N ASP A 124 -25.78 25.92 -10.06
CA ASP A 124 -25.35 27.20 -9.51
C ASP A 124 -24.13 27.80 -10.25
N GLY A 125 -23.57 27.09 -11.23
CA GLY A 125 -22.38 27.47 -11.99
C GLY A 125 -21.08 27.45 -11.18
N ALA A 126 -21.10 26.98 -9.92
CA ALA A 126 -19.97 27.07 -9.01
C ALA A 126 -18.85 26.06 -9.32
N ILE A 127 -19.22 24.85 -9.76
CA ILE A 127 -18.27 23.78 -10.04
C ILE A 127 -18.39 23.38 -11.51
N ILE A 128 -17.24 23.35 -12.20
CA ILE A 128 -17.14 23.08 -13.63
C ILE A 128 -16.29 21.82 -13.83
N PHE A 129 -16.75 20.93 -14.70
CA PHE A 129 -16.02 19.76 -15.18
C PHE A 129 -15.76 19.88 -16.68
N ALA A 130 -14.59 19.42 -17.13
CA ALA A 130 -14.21 19.38 -18.53
C ALA A 130 -13.95 17.94 -18.97
N THR A 131 -14.41 17.55 -20.16
CA THR A 131 -14.17 16.20 -20.72
C THR A 131 -12.68 15.93 -20.91
N ALA A 132 -12.21 14.76 -20.48
CA ALA A 132 -10.79 14.41 -20.46
C ALA A 132 -10.23 14.06 -21.85
N ALA A 133 -11.05 13.43 -22.68
CA ALA A 133 -10.71 13.02 -24.03
C ALA A 133 -11.92 13.25 -24.96
N ALA A 134 -11.65 13.31 -26.27
CA ALA A 134 -12.71 13.37 -27.26
C ALA A 134 -13.52 12.07 -27.20
N THR A 135 -14.83 12.20 -27.18
CA THR A 135 -15.80 11.09 -27.16
C THR A 135 -16.82 11.33 -28.25
N GLU A 136 -17.53 10.30 -28.69
CA GLU A 136 -18.47 10.41 -29.80
C GLU A 136 -19.76 9.68 -29.45
N ILE A 137 -20.91 10.24 -29.85
CA ILE A 137 -22.20 9.53 -29.80
C ILE A 137 -22.33 8.76 -31.11
N PRO A 138 -22.33 7.40 -31.08
CA PRO A 138 -22.45 6.61 -32.28
C PRO A 138 -23.78 6.86 -33.01
N ALA A 139 -23.78 6.67 -34.33
CA ALA A 139 -25.00 6.72 -35.12
C ALA A 139 -26.01 5.67 -34.60
N GLY A 140 -27.25 6.08 -34.39
CA GLY A 140 -28.33 5.27 -33.84
C GLY A 140 -28.42 5.24 -32.31
N GLU A 141 -27.43 5.78 -31.58
CA GLU A 141 -27.46 5.87 -30.12
C GLU A 141 -27.98 7.22 -29.64
N LEU A 142 -28.59 7.23 -28.45
CA LEU A 142 -29.19 8.43 -27.84
C LEU A 142 -28.25 9.16 -26.88
N ALA A 143 -27.15 8.52 -26.47
CA ALA A 143 -26.24 9.08 -25.49
C ALA A 143 -24.84 8.46 -25.57
N ALA A 144 -23.83 9.19 -25.11
CA ALA A 144 -22.49 8.67 -24.86
C ALA A 144 -21.94 9.15 -23.52
N ASP A 145 -21.08 8.33 -22.93
CA ASP A 145 -20.45 8.58 -21.63
C ASP A 145 -19.00 9.03 -21.83
N ALA A 146 -18.65 10.18 -21.26
CA ALA A 146 -17.31 10.74 -21.32
C ALA A 146 -16.77 10.97 -19.91
N ALA A 147 -15.52 10.57 -19.69
CA ALA A 147 -14.80 10.90 -18.47
C ALA A 147 -14.51 12.41 -18.44
N ALA A 148 -14.70 13.04 -17.29
CA ALA A 148 -14.46 14.46 -17.08
C ALA A 148 -13.74 14.71 -15.76
N PHE A 149 -12.97 15.80 -15.69
CA PHE A 149 -12.29 16.25 -14.49
C PHE A 149 -12.60 17.71 -14.19
N CYS A 150 -12.57 18.08 -12.91
CA CYS A 150 -12.67 19.48 -12.49
C CYS A 150 -11.33 20.18 -12.77
N PRO A 151 -11.27 21.25 -13.59
CA PRO A 151 -10.02 21.95 -13.88
C PRO A 151 -9.39 22.60 -12.64
N MET A 152 -10.20 22.93 -11.65
CA MET A 152 -9.73 23.44 -10.36
C MET A 152 -9.53 22.26 -9.39
N PRO A 153 -8.30 21.95 -8.97
CA PRO A 153 -8.04 20.87 -8.03
C PRO A 153 -8.54 21.23 -6.62
N GLY A 154 -8.97 20.22 -5.86
CA GLY A 154 -9.46 20.40 -4.49
C GLY A 154 -10.63 19.47 -4.13
N ALA A 155 -10.94 19.39 -2.84
CA ALA A 155 -11.99 18.53 -2.30
C ALA A 155 -13.42 19.05 -2.58
N ALA A 156 -13.57 20.33 -2.89
CA ALA A 156 -14.88 20.98 -3.09
C ALA A 156 -15.73 20.36 -4.21
N ALA A 157 -15.09 19.74 -5.21
CA ALA A 157 -15.77 19.11 -6.34
C ALA A 157 -16.05 17.61 -6.13
N THR A 158 -15.80 17.05 -4.95
CA THR A 158 -16.05 15.64 -4.60
C THR A 158 -17.43 15.46 -3.96
N GLY A 159 -18.10 14.35 -4.24
CA GLY A 159 -19.37 13.98 -3.62
C GLY A 159 -20.62 14.51 -4.34
N LEU A 160 -20.48 15.07 -5.55
CA LEU A 160 -21.61 15.51 -6.35
C LEU A 160 -22.37 14.31 -6.90
N VAL A 161 -23.64 14.14 -6.51
CA VAL A 161 -24.46 12.98 -6.88
C VAL A 161 -24.95 13.06 -8.33
N PRO A 162 -25.32 11.93 -8.97
CA PRO A 162 -25.84 11.92 -10.33
C PRO A 162 -26.95 12.94 -10.56
N GLY A 163 -26.87 13.66 -11.68
CA GLY A 163 -27.80 14.71 -12.06
C GLY A 163 -27.55 16.09 -11.46
N GLN A 164 -26.51 16.29 -10.62
CA GLN A 164 -26.18 17.64 -10.12
C GLN A 164 -25.38 18.49 -11.12
N ILE A 165 -24.59 17.84 -11.99
CA ILE A 165 -23.85 18.49 -13.08
C ILE A 165 -24.70 18.36 -14.33
N MET A 166 -25.45 19.41 -14.69
CA MET A 166 -26.44 19.36 -15.76
C MET A 166 -26.39 20.54 -16.75
N GLU A 167 -25.59 21.56 -16.46
CA GLU A 167 -25.53 22.75 -17.28
C GLU A 167 -24.38 22.61 -18.31
N LEU A 168 -24.72 22.46 -19.58
CA LEU A 168 -23.73 22.42 -20.66
C LEU A 168 -23.29 23.85 -21.00
N LEU A 169 -22.03 24.19 -20.73
CA LEU A 169 -21.50 25.54 -20.95
C LEU A 169 -21.06 25.76 -22.40
N ASP A 170 -20.49 24.73 -23.03
CA ASP A 170 -20.03 24.80 -24.41
C ASP A 170 -21.11 24.26 -25.35
N ARG A 171 -21.60 25.09 -26.27
CA ARG A 171 -22.65 24.71 -27.21
C ARG A 171 -22.12 23.68 -28.21
N LEU A 172 -22.58 22.44 -28.09
CA LEU A 172 -22.31 21.38 -29.06
C LEU A 172 -23.51 21.23 -30.02
N PRO A 173 -23.28 21.07 -31.33
CA PRO A 173 -24.35 20.73 -32.27
C PRO A 173 -25.04 19.43 -31.85
N TRP A 174 -26.37 19.39 -31.98
CA TRP A 174 -27.23 18.20 -31.79
C TRP A 174 -27.32 17.63 -30.36
N VAL A 175 -26.44 18.00 -29.45
CA VAL A 175 -26.49 17.58 -28.03
C VAL A 175 -27.59 18.37 -27.30
N SER A 176 -28.58 17.65 -26.75
CA SER A 176 -29.69 18.23 -25.99
C SER A 176 -29.37 18.51 -24.53
N GLY A 177 -28.40 17.80 -23.94
CA GLY A 177 -28.04 17.98 -22.55
C GLY A 177 -26.90 17.09 -22.08
N VAL A 178 -26.38 17.42 -20.90
CA VAL A 178 -25.35 16.67 -20.19
C VAL A 178 -25.84 16.37 -18.78
N SER A 179 -25.49 15.22 -18.24
CA SER A 179 -25.73 14.90 -16.82
C SER A 179 -24.63 13.99 -16.29
N ASN A 180 -24.14 14.21 -15.06
CA ASN A 180 -23.29 13.21 -14.44
C ASN A 180 -24.07 11.94 -14.08
N ILE A 181 -23.49 10.79 -14.38
CA ILE A 181 -24.06 9.46 -14.07
C ILE A 181 -23.39 8.79 -12.88
N SER A 182 -22.18 9.23 -12.52
CA SER A 182 -21.46 8.80 -11.33
C SER A 182 -21.40 9.91 -10.30
N VAL A 183 -21.17 9.53 -9.04
CA VAL A 183 -20.78 10.50 -8.01
C VAL A 183 -19.37 11.02 -8.36
N SER A 184 -19.13 12.33 -8.20
CA SER A 184 -17.78 12.85 -8.38
C SER A 184 -16.86 12.38 -7.25
N SER A 185 -15.62 12.01 -7.60
CA SER A 185 -14.69 11.35 -6.69
C SER A 185 -13.26 11.88 -6.87
N ASP A 186 -12.39 11.61 -5.90
CA ASP A 186 -10.94 11.82 -5.96
C ASP A 186 -10.46 13.28 -6.07
N GLY A 187 -11.34 14.26 -5.86
CA GLY A 187 -10.92 15.63 -5.57
C GLY A 187 -10.41 15.69 -4.14
N ALA A 188 -9.18 16.17 -3.96
CA ALA A 188 -8.52 16.28 -2.67
C ALA A 188 -7.72 17.58 -2.58
N ASP A 189 -7.67 18.18 -1.38
CA ASP A 189 -6.86 19.36 -1.12
C ASP A 189 -5.37 18.99 -1.03
N VAL A 190 -4.51 20.01 -0.99
CA VAL A 190 -3.08 19.81 -0.73
C VAL A 190 -2.89 19.09 0.61
N GLU A 191 -1.94 18.17 0.66
CA GLU A 191 -1.65 17.39 1.86
C GLU A 191 -1.28 18.28 3.05
N ASP A 192 -1.83 17.97 4.23
CA ASP A 192 -1.57 18.68 5.47
C ASP A 192 -0.20 18.33 6.09
N ASP A 193 0.27 19.20 6.99
CA ASP A 193 1.57 19.04 7.64
C ASP A 193 1.68 17.79 8.52
N GLU A 194 0.59 17.35 9.16
CA GLU A 194 0.64 16.20 10.06
C GLU A 194 0.81 14.91 9.26
N ARG A 195 0.05 14.77 8.18
CA ARG A 195 0.19 13.66 7.24
C ARG A 195 1.55 13.65 6.56
N LEU A 196 2.04 14.80 6.09
CA LEU A 196 3.38 14.89 5.50
C LEU A 196 4.46 14.48 6.51
N ARG A 197 4.38 14.98 7.75
CA ARG A 197 5.32 14.60 8.83
C ARG A 197 5.34 13.10 9.08
N GLY A 198 4.16 12.47 9.12
CA GLY A 198 4.03 11.01 9.23
C GLY A 198 4.74 10.26 8.11
N ARG A 199 4.60 10.71 6.86
CA ARG A 199 5.30 10.12 5.70
C ARG A 199 6.82 10.30 5.78
N ILE A 200 7.30 11.49 6.14
CA ILE A 200 8.74 11.77 6.31
C ILE A 200 9.34 10.87 7.39
N ARG A 201 8.63 10.68 8.52
CA ARG A 201 9.04 9.79 9.61
C ARG A 201 9.18 8.33 9.17
N LEU A 202 8.32 7.87 8.26
CA LEU A 202 8.33 6.50 7.75
C LEU A 202 9.30 6.28 6.58
N ALA A 203 9.74 7.35 5.91
CA ALA A 203 10.66 7.27 4.76
C ALA A 203 11.93 6.44 5.03
N PRO A 204 12.57 6.49 6.23
CA PRO A 204 13.71 5.63 6.54
C PRO A 204 13.48 4.13 6.30
N GLU A 205 12.28 3.63 6.57
CA GLU A 205 11.94 2.21 6.43
C GLU A 205 11.95 1.76 4.96
N SER A 206 11.90 2.70 4.02
CA SER A 206 12.02 2.39 2.58
C SER A 206 13.46 2.17 2.12
N PHE A 207 14.46 2.58 2.92
CA PHE A 207 15.89 2.42 2.60
C PHE A 207 16.41 1.03 3.00
N THR A 208 15.93 -0.03 2.33
CA THR A 208 16.59 -1.35 2.43
C THR A 208 17.75 -1.41 1.44
N VAL A 209 18.99 -1.56 1.93
CA VAL A 209 20.23 -1.31 1.16
C VAL A 209 20.90 -2.60 0.60
N ALA A 210 20.50 -3.80 1.05
CA ALA A 210 21.23 -5.04 0.73
C ALA A 210 20.36 -6.19 0.20
N GLY A 211 19.10 -5.94 -0.20
CA GLY A 211 18.26 -6.96 -0.86
C GLY A 211 18.19 -8.30 -0.12
N SER A 212 17.75 -8.30 1.15
CA SER A 212 17.60 -9.55 1.91
C SER A 212 16.61 -10.50 1.23
N SER A 213 16.69 -11.80 1.51
CA SER A 213 15.75 -12.80 0.98
C SER A 213 14.29 -12.39 1.22
N GLY A 214 13.96 -11.92 2.42
CA GLY A 214 12.63 -11.42 2.76
C GLY A 214 12.22 -10.16 1.99
N ALA A 215 13.16 -9.31 1.57
CA ALA A 215 12.86 -8.15 0.74
C ALA A 215 12.47 -8.55 -0.69
N TYR A 216 13.17 -9.53 -1.28
CA TYR A 216 12.81 -10.07 -2.59
C TYR A 216 11.48 -10.83 -2.54
N GLU A 217 11.27 -11.65 -1.50
CA GLU A 217 9.99 -12.34 -1.27
C GLU A 217 8.82 -11.35 -1.19
N ALA A 218 8.93 -10.30 -0.37
CA ALA A 218 7.89 -9.27 -0.25
C ALA A 218 7.63 -8.53 -1.58
N ARG A 219 8.69 -8.25 -2.35
CA ARG A 219 8.57 -7.59 -3.65
C ARG A 219 7.88 -8.48 -4.69
N VAL A 220 8.17 -9.77 -4.72
CA VAL A 220 7.51 -10.74 -5.62
C VAL A 220 6.04 -10.88 -5.26
N LEU A 221 5.71 -11.04 -3.96
CA LEU A 221 4.32 -11.09 -3.48
C LEU A 221 3.53 -9.81 -3.81
N ALA A 222 4.19 -8.67 -3.90
CA ALA A 222 3.56 -7.40 -4.27
C ALA A 222 3.24 -7.27 -5.77
N VAL A 223 3.77 -8.15 -6.64
CA VAL A 223 3.53 -8.10 -8.08
C VAL A 223 2.11 -8.52 -8.45
N SER A 224 1.59 -9.57 -7.81
CA SER A 224 0.23 -10.07 -8.06
C SER A 224 -0.34 -10.75 -6.83
N ALA A 225 -1.62 -10.50 -6.55
CA ALA A 225 -2.36 -11.19 -5.49
C ALA A 225 -2.53 -12.69 -5.75
N ASP A 226 -2.34 -13.13 -6.99
CA ASP A 226 -2.40 -14.54 -7.34
C ASP A 226 -1.16 -15.31 -6.87
N ILE A 227 -0.04 -14.63 -6.56
CA ILE A 227 1.18 -15.28 -6.07
C ILE A 227 0.99 -15.67 -4.61
N GLN A 228 1.04 -16.97 -4.33
CA GLN A 228 0.74 -17.52 -3.00
C GLN A 228 1.99 -17.68 -2.13
N ALA A 229 3.09 -18.16 -2.71
CA ALA A 229 4.32 -18.40 -1.97
C ALA A 229 5.53 -18.23 -2.88
N VAL A 230 6.63 -17.76 -2.30
CA VAL A 230 7.89 -17.46 -2.98
C VAL A 230 9.02 -18.09 -2.19
N THR A 231 10.08 -18.45 -2.87
CA THR A 231 11.33 -18.90 -2.26
C THR A 231 12.48 -18.21 -2.97
N VAL A 232 13.38 -17.65 -2.17
CA VAL A 232 14.55 -16.90 -2.65
C VAL A 232 15.80 -17.60 -2.17
N THR A 233 16.68 -17.97 -3.09
CA THR A 233 17.95 -18.65 -2.80
C THR A 233 19.13 -17.96 -3.50
N THR A 234 20.33 -18.31 -3.09
CA THR A 234 21.58 -17.76 -3.66
C THR A 234 22.50 -18.92 -4.06
N PRO A 235 22.35 -19.48 -5.27
CA PRO A 235 23.14 -20.64 -5.70
C PRO A 235 24.63 -20.31 -5.87
N SER A 236 24.95 -19.05 -6.17
CA SER A 236 26.32 -18.54 -6.21
C SER A 236 26.35 -17.05 -5.85
N PRO A 237 27.48 -16.49 -5.41
CA PRO A 237 27.58 -15.08 -5.03
C PRO A 237 27.09 -14.14 -6.14
N GLY A 238 26.17 -13.23 -5.78
CA GLY A 238 25.59 -12.26 -6.71
C GLY A 238 24.43 -12.81 -7.56
N VAL A 239 24.01 -14.06 -7.41
CA VAL A 239 22.82 -14.60 -8.09
C VAL A 239 21.67 -14.74 -7.10
N VAL A 240 20.54 -14.12 -7.42
CA VAL A 240 19.30 -14.22 -6.64
C VAL A 240 18.31 -15.08 -7.42
N ASP A 241 18.12 -16.32 -7.02
CA ASP A 241 17.19 -17.26 -7.67
C ASP A 241 15.84 -17.27 -6.95
N ILE A 242 14.78 -16.97 -7.69
CA ILE A 242 13.43 -16.75 -7.19
C ILE A 242 12.49 -17.76 -7.84
N ARG A 243 11.85 -18.58 -7.01
CA ARG A 243 10.86 -19.58 -7.41
C ARG A 243 9.55 -19.33 -6.69
N PHE A 244 8.43 -19.35 -7.40
CA PHE A 244 7.14 -19.02 -6.80
C PHE A 244 5.98 -19.85 -7.36
N VAL A 245 4.90 -19.91 -6.58
CA VAL A 245 3.64 -20.54 -6.97
C VAL A 245 2.48 -19.57 -6.86
N LEU A 246 1.45 -19.86 -7.63
CA LEU A 246 0.19 -19.14 -7.64
C LEU A 246 -0.81 -19.76 -6.66
N THR A 247 -1.96 -19.11 -6.52
CA THR A 247 -3.06 -19.51 -5.65
C THR A 247 -3.48 -20.94 -5.91
N GLY A 248 -3.66 -21.70 -4.82
CA GLY A 248 -3.90 -23.13 -4.87
C GLY A 248 -2.65 -23.94 -5.19
N GLY A 249 -1.46 -23.34 -5.21
CA GLY A 249 -0.20 -24.00 -5.53
C GLY A 249 0.04 -24.22 -7.03
N GLU A 250 -0.61 -23.44 -7.89
CA GLU A 250 -0.42 -23.56 -9.34
C GLU A 250 0.94 -23.04 -9.80
N LEU A 251 1.50 -23.61 -10.87
CA LEU A 251 2.77 -23.14 -11.41
C LEU A 251 2.54 -21.87 -12.25
N PRO A 252 3.41 -20.85 -12.15
CA PRO A 252 3.34 -19.70 -13.03
C PRO A 252 3.72 -20.10 -14.46
N ASP A 253 3.05 -19.50 -15.44
CA ASP A 253 3.47 -19.57 -16.84
C ASP A 253 4.59 -18.55 -17.12
N GLU A 254 5.15 -18.61 -18.33
CA GLU A 254 6.24 -17.71 -18.72
C GLU A 254 5.80 -16.24 -18.68
N ALA A 255 4.55 -15.95 -19.05
CA ALA A 255 4.01 -14.59 -19.01
C ALA A 255 4.01 -14.01 -17.58
N MET A 256 3.60 -14.79 -16.58
CA MET A 256 3.67 -14.38 -15.18
C MET A 256 5.12 -14.25 -14.70
N CYS A 257 6.02 -15.13 -15.15
CA CYS A 257 7.44 -15.03 -14.82
C CYS A 257 8.08 -13.75 -15.39
N GLU A 258 7.73 -13.35 -16.61
CA GLU A 258 8.17 -12.09 -17.24
C GLU A 258 7.72 -10.87 -16.42
N VAL A 259 6.45 -10.81 -16.02
CA VAL A 259 5.88 -9.70 -15.23
C VAL A 259 6.64 -9.53 -13.91
N VAL A 260 6.91 -10.62 -13.19
CA VAL A 260 7.68 -10.58 -11.95
C VAL A 260 9.13 -10.16 -12.22
N ARG A 261 9.74 -10.64 -13.30
CA ARG A 261 11.13 -10.31 -13.64
C ARG A 261 11.30 -8.84 -14.00
N GLU A 262 10.39 -8.26 -14.77
CA GLU A 262 10.37 -6.82 -15.08
C GLU A 262 10.25 -5.97 -13.82
N ALA A 263 9.36 -6.35 -12.90
CA ALA A 263 9.16 -5.64 -11.63
C ALA A 263 10.43 -5.62 -10.76
N LEU A 264 11.19 -6.73 -10.74
CA LEU A 264 12.43 -6.85 -9.96
C LEU A 264 13.65 -6.22 -10.65
N HIS A 265 13.64 -6.08 -11.98
CA HIS A 265 14.74 -5.48 -12.74
C HIS A 265 14.72 -3.96 -12.80
N ALA A 266 13.65 -3.31 -12.31
CA ALA A 266 13.57 -1.85 -12.27
C ALA A 266 14.75 -1.22 -11.50
N GLU A 267 15.26 -0.08 -12.01
CA GLU A 267 16.52 0.54 -11.57
C GLU A 267 16.60 0.81 -10.06
N LYS A 268 15.46 1.07 -9.42
CA LYS A 268 15.36 1.37 -7.98
C LYS A 268 15.03 0.15 -7.11
N VAL A 269 14.96 -1.05 -7.68
CA VAL A 269 14.41 -2.24 -7.00
C VAL A 269 15.50 -3.22 -6.58
N ARG A 270 16.48 -3.51 -7.45
CA ARG A 270 17.58 -4.45 -7.15
C ARG A 270 18.91 -3.73 -6.89
N PRO A 271 19.77 -4.27 -6.00
CA PRO A 271 21.18 -3.91 -5.94
C PRO A 271 21.89 -4.13 -7.29
N LEU A 272 22.90 -3.30 -7.59
CA LEU A 272 23.65 -3.35 -8.85
C LEU A 272 24.39 -4.67 -9.09
N THR A 273 24.74 -5.37 -8.02
CA THR A 273 25.51 -6.63 -8.06
C THR A 273 24.64 -7.88 -8.21
N ASP A 274 23.32 -7.74 -8.15
CA ASP A 274 22.41 -8.88 -8.11
C ASP A 274 21.96 -9.27 -9.52
N LEU A 275 22.25 -10.50 -9.92
CA LEU A 275 21.68 -11.18 -11.08
C LEU A 275 20.41 -11.92 -10.63
N VAL A 276 19.25 -11.29 -10.85
CA VAL A 276 17.95 -11.83 -10.46
C VAL A 276 17.46 -12.83 -11.52
N GLN A 277 17.16 -14.04 -11.08
CA GLN A 277 16.58 -15.11 -11.89
C GLN A 277 15.20 -15.44 -11.33
N VAL A 278 14.19 -15.48 -12.19
CA VAL A 278 12.80 -15.70 -11.81
C VAL A 278 12.24 -16.83 -12.67
N GLY A 279 11.58 -17.80 -12.05
CA GLY A 279 10.91 -18.87 -12.78
C GLY A 279 10.02 -19.76 -11.90
N ALA A 280 9.36 -20.72 -12.55
CA ALA A 280 8.63 -21.76 -11.84
C ALA A 280 9.59 -22.67 -11.02
N PRO A 281 9.15 -23.22 -9.88
CA PRO A 281 9.89 -24.25 -9.15
C PRO A 281 10.03 -25.54 -9.95
N ASP A 282 11.08 -26.31 -9.68
CA ASP A 282 11.36 -27.59 -10.34
C ASP A 282 10.38 -28.66 -9.83
N VAL A 283 9.64 -29.29 -10.74
CA VAL A 283 8.60 -30.26 -10.36
C VAL A 283 9.20 -31.61 -9.97
N VAL A 284 8.77 -32.13 -8.82
CA VAL A 284 9.02 -33.49 -8.36
C VAL A 284 7.68 -34.20 -8.25
N GLU A 285 7.46 -35.17 -9.13
CA GLU A 285 6.19 -35.90 -9.18
C GLU A 285 6.08 -36.93 -8.05
N TYR A 286 4.86 -37.09 -7.51
CA TYR A 286 4.54 -38.13 -6.53
C TYR A 286 3.12 -38.65 -6.69
N ALA A 287 2.91 -39.92 -6.32
CA ALA A 287 1.60 -40.54 -6.23
C ALA A 287 1.28 -40.86 -4.76
N VAL A 288 0.00 -40.78 -4.40
CA VAL A 288 -0.52 -41.32 -3.14
C VAL A 288 -1.31 -42.57 -3.47
N THR A 289 -0.85 -43.71 -2.95
CA THR A 289 -1.56 -44.99 -3.05
C THR A 289 -1.53 -45.68 -1.71
N GLY A 290 -2.69 -46.13 -1.24
CA GLY A 290 -2.76 -46.83 0.04
C GLY A 290 -4.17 -47.21 0.45
N ARG A 291 -4.28 -47.65 1.71
CA ARG A 291 -5.52 -48.09 2.35
C ARG A 291 -5.69 -47.46 3.72
N TRP A 292 -6.93 -47.21 4.11
CA TRP A 292 -7.27 -46.73 5.45
C TRP A 292 -8.35 -47.60 6.09
N TYR A 293 -8.30 -47.72 7.41
CA TYR A 293 -9.15 -48.60 8.21
C TYR A 293 -9.72 -47.80 9.40
N PRO A 294 -11.03 -47.61 9.51
CA PRO A 294 -11.65 -47.04 10.71
C PRO A 294 -11.99 -48.13 11.73
N ARG A 295 -12.31 -47.70 12.95
CA ARG A 295 -12.79 -48.62 14.00
C ARG A 295 -14.18 -49.13 13.67
N ARG A 296 -14.44 -50.40 14.01
CA ARG A 296 -15.76 -51.02 13.90
C ARG A 296 -16.80 -50.32 14.76
N ALA A 297 -16.42 -49.75 15.90
CA ALA A 297 -17.29 -48.95 16.76
C ALA A 297 -17.85 -47.71 16.03
N ASP A 298 -17.11 -47.18 15.05
CA ASP A 298 -17.46 -45.97 14.29
C ASP A 298 -18.21 -46.30 12.98
N ALA A 299 -18.66 -47.56 12.79
CA ALA A 299 -19.34 -48.00 11.57
C ALA A 299 -20.59 -47.17 11.23
N ALA A 300 -21.31 -46.67 12.23
CA ALA A 300 -22.47 -45.79 12.03
C ALA A 300 -22.09 -44.40 11.49
N LEU A 301 -20.82 -43.98 11.65
CA LEU A 301 -20.28 -42.70 11.20
C LEU A 301 -19.48 -42.83 9.88
N LEU A 302 -19.45 -44.03 9.28
CA LEU A 302 -18.56 -44.35 8.15
C LEU A 302 -18.67 -43.38 6.98
N THR A 303 -19.87 -42.94 6.61
CA THR A 303 -20.08 -41.95 5.54
C THR A 303 -19.42 -40.61 5.87
N GLY A 304 -19.53 -40.16 7.13
CA GLY A 304 -18.91 -38.92 7.59
C GLY A 304 -17.39 -39.02 7.68
N VAL A 305 -16.88 -40.17 8.15
CA VAL A 305 -15.44 -40.44 8.23
C VAL A 305 -14.82 -40.53 6.83
N THR A 306 -15.50 -41.18 5.88
CA THR A 306 -15.04 -41.26 4.48
C THR A 306 -14.90 -39.87 3.86
N ALA A 307 -15.91 -39.02 4.01
CA ALA A 307 -15.84 -37.63 3.55
C ALA A 307 -14.75 -36.81 4.26
N ALA A 308 -14.52 -37.07 5.55
CA ALA A 308 -13.44 -36.42 6.31
C ALA A 308 -12.04 -36.85 5.81
N VAL A 309 -11.88 -38.13 5.49
CA VAL A 309 -10.64 -38.71 4.93
C VAL A 309 -10.35 -38.15 3.53
N GLU A 310 -11.34 -38.07 2.66
CA GLU A 310 -11.21 -37.44 1.33
C GLU A 310 -10.80 -35.96 1.46
N ARG A 311 -11.41 -35.24 2.40
CA ARG A 311 -11.05 -33.85 2.69
C ARG A 311 -9.63 -33.71 3.23
N ALA A 312 -9.19 -34.62 4.10
CA ALA A 312 -7.83 -34.62 4.63
C ALA A 312 -6.78 -34.93 3.54
N LEU A 313 -7.11 -35.78 2.57
CA LEU A 313 -6.27 -36.04 1.41
C LEU A 313 -6.13 -34.81 0.51
N GLU A 314 -7.25 -34.11 0.22
CA GLU A 314 -7.22 -32.86 -0.54
C GLU A 314 -6.51 -31.74 0.22
N GLU A 315 -6.66 -31.67 1.55
CA GLU A 315 -5.91 -30.74 2.41
C GLU A 315 -4.41 -31.01 2.34
N TYR A 316 -4.00 -32.28 2.41
CA TYR A 316 -2.60 -32.66 2.24
C TYR A 316 -2.07 -32.27 0.86
N ARG A 317 -2.82 -32.56 -0.20
CA ARG A 317 -2.48 -32.20 -1.58
C ARG A 317 -2.26 -30.69 -1.74
N LEU A 318 -3.25 -29.89 -1.36
CA LEU A 318 -3.17 -28.42 -1.43
C LEU A 318 -2.02 -27.90 -0.59
N TRP A 319 -1.86 -28.40 0.64
CA TRP A 319 -0.73 -28.03 1.49
C TRP A 319 0.60 -28.39 0.82
N GLN A 320 0.76 -29.59 0.27
CA GLN A 320 2.03 -30.04 -0.32
C GLN A 320 2.44 -29.16 -1.51
N ARG A 321 1.49 -28.77 -2.37
CA ARG A 321 1.75 -27.95 -3.57
C ARG A 321 1.70 -26.43 -3.34
N SER A 322 1.37 -25.96 -2.13
CA SER A 322 1.25 -24.51 -1.84
C SER A 322 2.57 -23.80 -1.50
N GLN A 323 3.68 -24.52 -1.34
CA GLN A 323 4.98 -23.92 -1.01
C GLN A 323 6.13 -24.76 -1.58
N PRO A 324 7.08 -24.13 -2.33
CA PRO A 324 8.33 -24.78 -2.70
C PRO A 324 9.16 -25.21 -1.46
N GLY A 325 9.98 -26.24 -1.62
CA GLY A 325 10.85 -26.76 -0.57
C GLY A 325 10.17 -27.60 0.51
N ARG A 326 8.89 -27.95 0.35
CA ARG A 326 8.23 -28.91 1.25
C ARG A 326 8.60 -30.33 0.86
N ASP A 327 9.23 -31.06 1.78
CA ASP A 327 9.49 -32.49 1.63
C ASP A 327 8.18 -33.26 1.39
N ILE A 328 8.24 -34.31 0.58
CA ILE A 328 7.14 -35.27 0.46
C ILE A 328 7.18 -36.14 1.71
N ASN A 329 6.31 -35.85 2.67
CA ASN A 329 6.34 -36.48 3.99
C ASN A 329 5.10 -37.36 4.25
N PRO A 330 5.22 -38.70 4.14
CA PRO A 330 4.11 -39.61 4.38
C PRO A 330 3.61 -39.59 5.83
N THR A 331 4.46 -39.29 6.81
CA THR A 331 4.06 -39.23 8.23
C THR A 331 3.02 -38.12 8.47
N ARG A 332 3.14 -37.00 7.75
CA ARG A 332 2.15 -35.92 7.85
C ARG A 332 0.81 -36.33 7.24
N LEU A 333 0.82 -37.00 6.08
CA LEU A 333 -0.38 -37.53 5.46
C LEU A 333 -1.08 -38.54 6.40
N ILE A 334 -0.34 -39.49 6.96
CA ILE A 334 -0.86 -40.45 7.94
C ILE A 334 -1.52 -39.72 9.12
N SER A 335 -0.84 -38.71 9.69
CA SER A 335 -1.39 -37.96 10.82
C SER A 335 -2.69 -37.23 10.50
N LEU A 336 -2.82 -36.64 9.30
CA LEU A 336 -4.06 -35.99 8.85
C LEU A 336 -5.20 -36.99 8.69
N LEU A 337 -4.91 -38.17 8.12
CA LEU A 337 -5.90 -39.23 7.93
C LEU A 337 -6.35 -39.84 9.27
N GLU A 338 -5.44 -39.99 10.23
CA GLU A 338 -5.78 -40.43 11.59
C GLU A 338 -6.68 -39.43 12.31
N GLN A 339 -6.39 -38.12 12.20
CA GLN A 339 -7.24 -37.06 12.74
C GLN A 339 -8.63 -37.01 12.08
N ALA A 340 -8.73 -37.42 10.82
CA ALA A 340 -9.99 -37.52 10.09
C ALA A 340 -10.85 -38.73 10.50
N GLY A 341 -10.31 -39.64 11.31
CA GLY A 341 -11.04 -40.80 11.86
C GLY A 341 -10.53 -42.16 11.38
N ALA A 342 -9.42 -42.22 10.63
CA ALA A 342 -8.75 -43.49 10.36
C ALA A 342 -8.08 -44.00 11.65
N LYS A 343 -8.28 -45.28 11.99
CA LYS A 343 -7.53 -45.96 13.06
C LYS A 343 -6.12 -46.31 12.58
N ARG A 344 -6.04 -46.80 11.35
CA ARG A 344 -4.80 -47.30 10.74
C ARG A 344 -4.75 -46.91 9.28
N VAL A 345 -3.57 -46.51 8.82
CA VAL A 345 -3.30 -46.15 7.44
C VAL A 345 -2.11 -46.96 6.95
N GLU A 346 -2.28 -47.64 5.83
CA GLU A 346 -1.20 -48.32 5.09
C GLU A 346 -0.93 -47.51 3.82
N LEU A 347 0.21 -46.84 3.74
CA LEU A 347 0.63 -46.14 2.53
C LEU A 347 1.65 -46.99 1.77
N ASP A 348 1.36 -47.28 0.51
CA ASP A 348 2.31 -47.88 -0.44
C ASP A 348 3.19 -46.79 -1.09
N SER A 349 2.63 -45.59 -1.30
CA SER A 349 3.30 -44.39 -1.81
C SER A 349 2.61 -43.14 -1.22
N PRO A 350 3.32 -42.02 -0.99
CA PRO A 350 4.74 -41.77 -1.28
C PRO A 350 5.70 -42.17 -0.16
N ALA A 351 6.94 -42.50 -0.52
CA ALA A 351 8.03 -42.60 0.44
C ALA A 351 8.54 -41.20 0.82
N PHE A 352 9.16 -41.06 1.99
CA PHE A 352 9.77 -39.80 2.40
C PHE A 352 10.82 -39.37 1.37
N THR A 353 10.62 -38.20 0.76
CA THR A 353 11.52 -37.65 -0.25
C THR A 353 11.85 -36.21 0.12
N PRO A 354 13.12 -35.90 0.47
CA PRO A 354 13.51 -34.54 0.77
C PRO A 354 13.54 -33.69 -0.50
N LEU A 355 13.02 -32.47 -0.45
CA LEU A 355 13.03 -31.53 -1.56
C LEU A 355 13.98 -30.37 -1.26
N SER A 356 14.65 -29.88 -2.30
CA SER A 356 15.40 -28.62 -2.21
C SER A 356 14.46 -27.42 -2.22
N ALA A 357 14.94 -26.26 -1.76
CA ALA A 357 14.15 -25.04 -1.66
C ALA A 357 13.54 -24.58 -3.01
N THR A 358 14.15 -24.94 -4.15
CA THR A 358 13.67 -24.59 -5.49
C THR A 358 12.72 -25.63 -6.10
N GLN A 359 12.53 -26.77 -5.45
CA GLN A 359 11.68 -27.86 -5.92
C GLN A 359 10.26 -27.77 -5.35
N ILE A 360 9.30 -28.32 -6.08
CA ILE A 360 7.92 -28.45 -5.63
C ILE A 360 7.35 -29.83 -5.95
N ALA A 361 6.64 -30.39 -4.98
CA ALA A 361 5.98 -31.68 -5.15
C ALA A 361 4.66 -31.52 -5.93
N ARG A 362 4.45 -32.36 -6.95
CA ARG A 362 3.20 -32.41 -7.73
C ARG A 362 2.61 -33.81 -7.78
N GLU A 363 1.33 -33.88 -7.45
CA GLU A 363 0.56 -35.10 -7.45
C GLU A 363 0.29 -35.60 -8.87
N THR A 364 0.57 -36.88 -9.15
CA THR A 364 0.19 -37.55 -10.39
C THR A 364 -1.12 -38.33 -10.22
N SER A 365 -1.31 -38.97 -9.06
CA SER A 365 -2.52 -39.69 -8.69
C SER A 365 -2.71 -39.69 -7.17
N LEU A 366 -3.98 -39.72 -6.73
CA LEU A 366 -4.39 -39.74 -5.33
C LEU A 366 -5.45 -40.83 -5.12
N GLU A 367 -5.02 -42.01 -4.69
CA GLU A 367 -5.88 -43.19 -4.52
C GLU A 367 -5.74 -43.76 -3.11
N LEU A 368 -6.76 -43.54 -2.27
CA LEU A 368 -6.87 -44.16 -0.95
C LEU A 368 -8.10 -45.07 -0.90
N ALA A 369 -7.87 -46.37 -0.84
CA ALA A 369 -8.93 -47.36 -0.80
C ALA A 369 -9.41 -47.62 0.64
N PHE A 370 -10.71 -47.88 0.80
CA PHE A 370 -11.26 -48.34 2.07
C PHE A 370 -10.82 -49.78 2.34
N GLY A 371 -10.11 -50.01 3.45
CA GLY A 371 -9.52 -51.30 3.80
C GLY A 371 -10.44 -52.23 4.60
N GLY A 372 -11.56 -51.74 5.11
CA GLY A 372 -12.49 -52.49 5.98
C GLY A 372 -12.51 -52.01 7.42
N LEU A 373 -13.43 -52.57 8.22
CA LEU A 373 -13.62 -52.22 9.64
C LEU A 373 -12.74 -53.08 10.56
N GLU A 374 -11.94 -52.43 11.41
CA GLU A 374 -11.07 -53.10 12.39
C GLU A 374 -11.58 -52.92 13.84
N ASP A 375 -11.38 -53.92 14.69
CA ASP A 375 -11.57 -53.77 16.14
C ASP A 375 -10.38 -52.97 16.76
N GLU A 376 -10.47 -52.56 18.03
CA GLU A 376 -9.42 -51.82 18.75
C GLU A 376 -8.03 -52.48 18.65
#